data_AF-A0A2U8FST1-F1
#
_entry.id   AF-A0A2U8FST1-F1
#
_cell.length_a   1.000
_cell.length_b   1.000
_cell.length_c   1.000
_cell.angle_alpha   90.00
_cell.angle_beta   90.00
_cell.angle_gamma   90.00
#
_symmetry.space_group_name_H-M   'P 1'
#
loop_
_entity.id
_entity.type
_entity.pdbx_description
1 polymer ?
#
loop_
_entity_poly.entity_id
_entity_poly.type
_entity_poly.pdbx_seq_one_letter_code
_entity_poly.pdbx_strand_id
1 'polypeptide(L)'
;MHTSVTSRIARLGVDLAFELGWDFAHYGLAVPEGAEAAWPQLAQGVEAGRQTFGLRVLQPTRHARKWLNLRLNALNRGRVFDTEQVTPRFLQLIDTDTCPITRAALSHGTGADTDWSVDRVFNDAAYAAGNLAVMSRRANAAKGDASFHDAIRYMRDCEGGVTEIDGLSGAEWARVAVLVSFVTRLDHQEAAVLPMLVLPSNRLRVFNPIQALQAVVCRLVLAHAESERPEALDEHIDALRALVPGKALRKDVLAFTDAYVAQVRALRRTQPALTLRWAVEDAWQTRLVLNRWKRVARALTAAQAETIVNALAQGTRSLPDAQATEGWALATRGLLSPRPVPRRLPDPKVCLPADHWLTARQAELFAVR
;
A
#
# COMPACT_ATOMS: atom_id res chain seq x y z
N MET A 1 -19.72 20.54 -34.61
CA MET A 1 -20.64 19.91 -33.63
C MET A 1 -19.81 19.44 -32.44
N HIS A 2 -19.80 20.23 -31.38
CA HIS A 2 -19.04 19.97 -30.15
C HIS A 2 -19.74 18.90 -29.31
N THR A 3 -19.29 17.65 -29.41
CA THR A 3 -19.56 16.65 -28.37
C THR A 3 -18.77 17.06 -27.13
N SER A 4 -19.49 17.49 -26.09
CA SER A 4 -18.90 17.96 -24.84
C SER A 4 -18.02 16.86 -24.21
N VAL A 5 -16.95 17.27 -23.52
CA VAL A 5 -16.05 16.37 -22.75
C VAL A 5 -16.84 15.44 -21.82
N THR A 6 -17.99 15.89 -21.32
CA THR A 6 -18.95 15.13 -20.51
C THR A 6 -19.49 13.87 -21.21
N SER A 7 -19.67 13.87 -22.54
CA SER A 7 -20.16 12.69 -23.29
C SER A 7 -19.08 11.64 -23.52
N ARG A 8 -17.79 12.01 -23.44
CA ARG A 8 -16.66 11.08 -23.59
C ARG A 8 -16.43 10.30 -22.29
N ILE A 9 -16.66 10.92 -21.14
CA ILE A 9 -16.39 10.28 -19.84
C ILE A 9 -17.56 9.43 -19.33
N ALA A 10 -18.81 9.75 -19.70
CA ALA A 10 -19.94 8.85 -19.47
C ALA A 10 -19.83 7.52 -20.26
N ARG A 11 -19.23 7.55 -21.46
CA ARG A 11 -18.90 6.33 -22.23
C ARG A 11 -17.84 5.48 -21.52
N LEU A 12 -16.79 6.11 -21.00
CA LEU A 12 -15.76 5.40 -20.22
C LEU A 12 -16.33 4.64 -19.01
N GLY A 13 -17.31 5.18 -18.28
CA GLY A 13 -17.94 4.48 -17.14
C GLY A 13 -18.87 3.32 -17.52
N VAL A 14 -19.60 3.46 -18.64
CA VAL A 14 -20.49 2.43 -19.19
C VAL A 14 -19.67 1.28 -19.79
N ASP A 15 -18.57 1.60 -20.48
CA ASP A 15 -17.64 0.64 -21.05
C ASP A 15 -16.91 -0.13 -19.94
N LEU A 16 -16.48 0.53 -18.85
CA LEU A 16 -15.77 -0.12 -17.74
C LEU A 16 -16.60 -1.19 -17.00
N ALA A 17 -17.87 -0.91 -16.73
CA ALA A 17 -18.74 -1.87 -16.05
C ALA A 17 -19.01 -3.09 -16.94
N PHE A 18 -19.22 -2.87 -18.24
CA PHE A 18 -19.37 -3.95 -19.23
C PHE A 18 -18.09 -4.79 -19.35
N GLU A 19 -16.93 -4.15 -19.54
CA GLU A 19 -15.63 -4.83 -19.62
C GLU A 19 -15.34 -5.66 -18.36
N LEU A 20 -15.67 -5.13 -17.18
CA LEU A 20 -15.50 -5.87 -15.94
C LEU A 20 -16.36 -7.14 -15.92
N GLY A 21 -17.61 -7.05 -16.37
CA GLY A 21 -18.53 -8.19 -16.45
C GLY A 21 -18.03 -9.25 -17.44
N TRP A 22 -17.55 -8.78 -18.59
CA TRP A 22 -16.91 -9.62 -19.60
C TRP A 22 -15.71 -10.37 -19.03
N ASP A 23 -14.85 -9.70 -18.27
CA ASP A 23 -13.68 -10.34 -17.65
C ASP A 23 -14.06 -11.33 -16.55
N PHE A 24 -15.09 -11.06 -15.74
CA PHE A 24 -15.64 -12.06 -14.81
C PHE A 24 -16.05 -13.34 -15.55
N ALA A 25 -16.75 -13.20 -16.68
CA ALA A 25 -17.14 -14.33 -17.51
C ALA A 25 -15.94 -15.04 -18.16
N HIS A 26 -14.93 -14.30 -18.63
CA HIS A 26 -13.70 -14.85 -19.23
C HIS A 26 -12.93 -15.73 -18.24
N TYR A 27 -12.93 -15.38 -16.95
CA TYR A 27 -12.34 -16.18 -15.87
C TYR A 27 -13.28 -17.23 -15.27
N GLY A 28 -14.50 -17.38 -15.79
CA GLY A 28 -15.50 -18.32 -15.27
C GLY A 28 -15.90 -18.04 -13.81
N LEU A 29 -15.82 -16.79 -13.37
CA LEU A 29 -16.11 -16.38 -12.00
C LEU A 29 -17.51 -15.80 -11.89
N ALA A 30 -18.19 -16.11 -10.78
CA ALA A 30 -19.40 -15.41 -10.40
C ALA A 30 -19.06 -13.98 -9.94
N VAL A 31 -19.88 -13.02 -10.33
CA VAL A 31 -19.82 -11.67 -9.79
C VAL A 31 -20.35 -11.70 -8.34
N PRO A 32 -19.73 -10.95 -7.40
CA PRO A 32 -20.26 -10.82 -6.04
C PRO A 32 -21.74 -10.43 -5.99
N GLU A 33 -22.45 -10.93 -4.98
CA GLU A 33 -23.89 -10.75 -4.82
C GLU A 33 -24.31 -9.27 -4.86
N GLY A 34 -25.41 -8.99 -5.56
CA GLY A 34 -25.98 -7.65 -5.70
C GLY A 34 -25.27 -6.73 -6.70
N ALA A 35 -24.06 -7.04 -7.15
CA ALA A 35 -23.30 -6.15 -8.04
C ALA A 35 -23.89 -6.04 -9.45
N GLU A 36 -24.38 -7.15 -10.04
CA GLU A 36 -25.05 -7.13 -11.35
C GLU A 36 -26.36 -6.31 -11.31
N ALA A 37 -27.07 -6.35 -10.19
CA ALA A 37 -28.29 -5.57 -10.01
C ALA A 37 -27.99 -4.07 -9.79
N ALA A 38 -26.88 -3.76 -9.11
CA ALA A 38 -26.38 -2.38 -8.96
C ALA A 38 -25.85 -1.80 -10.30
N TRP A 39 -25.32 -2.65 -11.18
CA TRP A 39 -24.68 -2.25 -12.44
C TRP A 39 -25.21 -3.08 -13.63
N PRO A 40 -26.27 -2.63 -14.32
CA PRO A 40 -26.83 -3.36 -15.46
C PRO A 40 -25.84 -3.67 -16.58
N GLN A 41 -24.90 -2.76 -16.82
CA GLN A 41 -23.82 -2.93 -17.80
C GLN A 41 -22.89 -4.09 -17.42
N LEU A 42 -22.64 -4.28 -16.11
CA LEU A 42 -21.89 -5.42 -15.59
C LEU A 42 -22.60 -6.74 -15.96
N ALA A 43 -23.91 -6.81 -15.72
CA ALA A 43 -24.72 -7.97 -16.08
C ALA A 43 -24.69 -8.24 -17.60
N GLN A 44 -24.80 -7.19 -18.43
CA GLN A 44 -24.69 -7.30 -19.89
C GLN A 44 -23.32 -7.84 -20.32
N GLY A 45 -22.25 -7.36 -19.70
CA GLY A 45 -20.89 -7.85 -19.96
C GLY A 45 -20.71 -9.32 -19.59
N VAL A 46 -21.25 -9.74 -18.44
CA VAL A 46 -21.23 -11.15 -18.00
C VAL A 46 -21.94 -12.04 -19.02
N GLU A 47 -23.14 -11.64 -19.45
CA GLU A 47 -23.92 -12.41 -20.42
C GLU A 47 -23.21 -12.51 -21.78
N ALA A 48 -22.72 -11.39 -22.30
CA ALA A 48 -21.96 -11.36 -23.55
C ALA A 48 -20.70 -12.23 -23.48
N GLY A 49 -19.97 -12.19 -22.35
CA GLY A 49 -18.80 -13.03 -22.13
C GLY A 49 -19.17 -14.51 -22.04
N ARG A 50 -20.24 -14.88 -21.33
CA ARG A 50 -20.71 -16.28 -21.25
C ARG A 50 -21.06 -16.85 -22.62
N GLN A 51 -21.73 -16.07 -23.46
CA GLN A 51 -22.05 -16.46 -24.84
C GLN A 51 -20.79 -16.65 -25.69
N THR A 52 -19.76 -15.83 -25.46
CA THR A 52 -18.51 -15.86 -26.24
C THR A 52 -17.59 -17.00 -25.81
N PHE A 53 -17.36 -17.16 -24.51
CA PHE A 53 -16.39 -18.12 -23.97
C PHE A 53 -16.99 -19.50 -23.76
N GLY A 54 -18.28 -19.60 -23.43
CA GLY A 54 -18.92 -20.85 -23.05
C GLY A 54 -18.13 -21.57 -21.96
N LEU A 55 -17.66 -22.78 -22.26
CA LEU A 55 -16.83 -23.57 -21.34
C LEU A 55 -15.32 -23.25 -21.43
N ARG A 56 -14.89 -22.45 -22.41
CA ARG A 56 -13.48 -22.11 -22.65
C ARG A 56 -13.08 -20.86 -21.86
N VAL A 57 -13.05 -21.01 -20.54
CA VAL A 57 -12.67 -19.94 -19.60
C VAL A 57 -11.23 -20.09 -19.12
N LEU A 58 -10.63 -18.97 -18.68
CA LEU A 58 -9.32 -18.95 -18.04
C LEU A 58 -9.43 -19.47 -16.60
N GLN A 59 -8.40 -20.20 -16.15
CA GLN A 59 -8.30 -20.60 -14.75
C GLN A 59 -7.94 -19.39 -13.86
N PRO A 60 -8.80 -18.99 -12.91
CA PRO A 60 -8.56 -17.80 -12.12
C PRO A 60 -7.51 -18.04 -11.03
N THR A 61 -6.39 -17.32 -11.10
CA THR A 61 -5.42 -17.23 -10.00
C THR A 61 -5.96 -16.36 -8.87
N ARG A 62 -5.35 -16.42 -7.67
CA ARG A 62 -5.71 -15.52 -6.56
C ARG A 62 -5.57 -14.04 -6.95
N HIS A 63 -4.56 -13.72 -7.76
CA HIS A 63 -4.31 -12.38 -8.26
C HIS A 63 -5.37 -11.93 -9.27
N ALA A 64 -5.84 -12.82 -10.15
CA ALA A 64 -6.94 -12.52 -11.06
C ALA A 64 -8.25 -12.24 -10.29
N ARG A 65 -8.58 -13.08 -9.30
CA ARG A 65 -9.75 -12.84 -8.43
C ARG A 65 -9.66 -11.50 -7.70
N LYS A 66 -8.49 -11.15 -7.16
CA LYS A 66 -8.32 -9.86 -6.49
C LYS A 66 -8.41 -8.69 -7.46
N TRP A 67 -7.78 -8.80 -8.63
CA TRP A 67 -7.80 -7.76 -9.64
C TRP A 67 -9.24 -7.39 -10.04
N LEU A 68 -10.10 -8.39 -10.31
CA LEU A 68 -11.52 -8.17 -10.58
C LEU A 68 -12.25 -7.54 -9.39
N ASN A 69 -11.98 -8.02 -8.17
CA ASN A 69 -12.55 -7.42 -6.96
C ASN A 69 -12.10 -5.97 -6.74
N LEU A 70 -10.85 -5.61 -7.06
CA LEU A 70 -10.37 -4.23 -6.95
C LEU A 70 -11.04 -3.33 -7.98
N ARG A 71 -11.24 -3.81 -9.21
CA ARG A 71 -12.00 -3.08 -10.25
C ARG A 71 -13.45 -2.86 -9.83
N LEU A 72 -14.11 -3.88 -9.30
CA LEU A 72 -15.48 -3.76 -8.80
C LEU A 72 -15.56 -2.77 -7.63
N ASN A 73 -14.62 -2.86 -6.70
CA ASN A 73 -14.50 -1.92 -5.58
C ASN A 73 -14.25 -0.47 -6.05
N ALA A 74 -13.43 -0.28 -7.06
CA ALA A 74 -13.18 1.03 -7.67
C ALA A 74 -14.46 1.57 -8.31
N LEU A 75 -15.15 0.76 -9.11
CA LEU A 75 -16.44 1.10 -9.73
C LEU A 75 -17.48 1.51 -8.68
N ASN A 76 -17.67 0.68 -7.64
CA ASN A 76 -18.62 0.95 -6.55
C ASN A 76 -18.30 2.26 -5.81
N ARG A 77 -17.02 2.60 -5.67
CA ARG A 77 -16.58 3.85 -5.02
C ARG A 77 -16.50 5.03 -5.99
N GLY A 78 -16.70 4.82 -7.29
CA GLY A 78 -16.51 5.83 -8.32
C GLY A 78 -15.05 6.30 -8.45
N ARG A 79 -14.10 5.40 -8.19
CA ARG A 79 -12.65 5.65 -8.29
C ARG A 79 -12.12 5.20 -9.65
N VAL A 80 -11.13 5.93 -10.15
CA VAL A 80 -10.36 5.55 -11.34
C VAL A 80 -9.56 4.29 -11.04
N PHE A 81 -9.51 3.39 -12.01
CA PHE A 81 -8.69 2.18 -11.99
C PHE A 81 -7.82 2.16 -13.25
N ASP A 82 -6.51 2.03 -13.08
CA ASP A 82 -5.55 1.91 -14.18
C ASP A 82 -5.58 0.48 -14.75
N THR A 83 -6.33 0.28 -15.83
CA THR A 83 -6.53 -1.03 -16.47
C THR A 83 -5.30 -1.51 -17.26
N GLU A 84 -4.34 -0.63 -17.54
CA GLU A 84 -3.16 -0.95 -18.35
C GLU A 84 -2.03 -1.50 -17.49
N GLN A 85 -1.71 -0.84 -16.37
CA GLN A 85 -0.58 -1.24 -15.53
C GLN A 85 -1.00 -2.11 -14.35
N VAL A 86 -2.20 -1.93 -13.79
CA VAL A 86 -2.69 -2.75 -12.68
C VAL A 86 -3.35 -4.00 -13.25
N THR A 87 -2.53 -5.03 -13.43
CA THR A 87 -2.91 -6.35 -13.96
C THR A 87 -2.75 -7.45 -12.90
N PRO A 88 -3.26 -8.68 -13.12
CA PRO A 88 -2.98 -9.82 -12.24
C PRO A 88 -1.46 -10.08 -12.07
N ARG A 89 -0.66 -9.87 -13.12
CA ARG A 89 0.81 -9.97 -13.06
C ARG A 89 1.41 -8.89 -12.17
N PHE A 90 0.92 -7.66 -12.25
CA PHE A 90 1.34 -6.59 -11.33
C PHE A 90 1.05 -6.96 -9.87
N LEU A 91 -0.15 -7.49 -9.59
CA LEU A 91 -0.49 -7.93 -8.23
C LEU A 91 0.41 -9.05 -7.73
N GLN A 92 0.86 -9.94 -8.61
CA GLN A 92 1.85 -10.96 -8.27
C GLN A 92 3.22 -10.35 -7.93
N LEU A 93 3.64 -9.30 -8.62
CA LEU A 93 4.93 -8.63 -8.36
C LEU A 93 4.97 -7.90 -7.02
N ILE A 94 3.84 -7.37 -6.56
CA ILE A 94 3.74 -6.67 -5.27
C ILE A 94 3.30 -7.58 -4.11
N ASP A 95 3.09 -8.87 -4.39
CA ASP A 95 2.68 -9.86 -3.42
C ASP A 95 3.77 -10.09 -2.36
N THR A 96 3.35 -10.43 -1.14
CA THR A 96 4.24 -10.72 -0.02
C THR A 96 3.54 -11.66 0.95
N ASP A 97 4.31 -12.51 1.63
CA ASP A 97 3.75 -13.49 2.57
C ASP A 97 3.51 -12.89 3.96
N THR A 98 3.96 -11.66 4.21
CA THR A 98 3.91 -11.03 5.53
C THR A 98 3.44 -9.58 5.43
N CYS A 99 2.56 -9.16 6.35
CA CYS A 99 2.13 -7.78 6.40
C CYS A 99 3.31 -6.83 6.72
N PRO A 100 3.58 -5.80 5.91
CA PRO A 100 4.64 -4.85 6.21
C PRO A 100 4.34 -3.98 7.44
N ILE A 101 3.09 -3.91 7.90
CA ILE A 101 2.70 -3.13 9.08
C ILE A 101 2.70 -4.03 10.33
N THR A 102 1.85 -5.06 10.35
CA THR A 102 1.69 -5.91 11.54
C THR A 102 2.74 -7.01 11.68
N ARG A 103 3.53 -7.27 10.62
CA ARG A 103 4.48 -8.40 10.52
C ARG A 103 3.87 -9.79 10.70
N ALA A 104 2.54 -9.90 10.70
CA ALA A 104 1.84 -11.17 10.70
C ALA A 104 1.86 -11.83 9.31
N ALA A 105 1.98 -13.15 9.28
CA ALA A 105 1.82 -13.93 8.06
C ALA A 105 0.44 -13.67 7.45
N LEU A 106 0.39 -13.45 6.13
CA LEU A 106 -0.86 -13.15 5.44
C LEU A 106 -1.61 -14.45 5.13
N SER A 107 -2.90 -14.46 5.45
CA SER A 107 -3.82 -15.50 4.98
C SER A 107 -4.47 -15.07 3.66
N HIS A 108 -5.14 -15.98 2.96
CA HIS A 108 -5.74 -15.69 1.66
C HIS A 108 -7.16 -16.24 1.55
N GLY A 109 -8.13 -15.36 1.31
CA GLY A 109 -9.53 -15.72 1.11
C GLY A 109 -10.24 -16.20 2.36
N THR A 110 -9.68 -15.94 3.56
CA THR A 110 -10.27 -16.37 4.83
C THR A 110 -11.21 -15.33 5.42
N GLY A 111 -11.08 -14.06 4.99
CA GLY A 111 -11.77 -12.93 5.58
C GLY A 111 -11.25 -12.49 6.96
N ALA A 112 -10.25 -13.17 7.52
CA ALA A 112 -9.66 -12.85 8.82
C ALA A 112 -8.86 -11.53 8.81
N ASP A 113 -8.43 -11.07 9.98
CA ASP A 113 -7.62 -9.86 10.13
C ASP A 113 -6.28 -9.93 9.40
N THR A 114 -5.71 -11.13 9.27
CA THR A 114 -4.48 -11.39 8.52
C THR A 114 -4.72 -11.56 7.02
N ASP A 115 -5.96 -11.47 6.55
CA ASP A 115 -6.28 -11.73 5.15
C ASP A 115 -5.60 -10.70 4.24
N TRP A 116 -5.07 -11.20 3.12
CA TRP A 116 -4.29 -10.43 2.18
C TRP A 116 -5.15 -9.34 1.51
N SER A 117 -4.75 -8.08 1.74
CA SER A 117 -5.44 -6.89 1.26
C SER A 117 -4.52 -5.99 0.46
N VAL A 118 -5.11 -5.22 -0.47
CA VAL A 118 -4.37 -4.26 -1.30
C VAL A 118 -4.90 -2.87 -0.95
N ASP A 119 -4.01 -2.02 -0.46
CA ASP A 119 -4.28 -0.64 -0.07
C ASP A 119 -3.89 0.33 -1.18
N ARG A 120 -4.61 1.46 -1.25
CA ARG A 120 -4.16 2.65 -1.97
C ARG A 120 -3.41 3.52 -0.97
N VAL A 121 -2.08 3.50 -1.04
CA VAL A 121 -1.26 4.14 -0.01
C VAL A 121 -1.55 5.64 0.05
N PHE A 122 -1.66 6.30 -1.12
CA PHE A 122 -2.19 7.65 -1.26
C PHE A 122 -3.68 7.59 -1.61
N ASN A 123 -4.55 7.92 -0.64
CA ASN A 123 -6.00 7.75 -0.73
C ASN A 123 -6.68 8.66 -1.77
N ASP A 124 -6.06 9.81 -2.08
CA ASP A 124 -6.49 10.76 -3.11
C ASP A 124 -6.02 10.39 -4.52
N ALA A 125 -5.39 9.23 -4.70
CA ALA A 125 -5.06 8.70 -6.02
C ALA A 125 -5.95 7.54 -6.44
N ALA A 126 -5.94 7.28 -7.75
CA ALA A 126 -6.53 6.11 -8.38
C ALA A 126 -5.95 4.79 -7.85
N TYR A 127 -6.60 3.68 -8.18
CA TYR A 127 -5.96 2.37 -8.16
C TYR A 127 -4.95 2.31 -9.32
N ALA A 128 -3.72 2.73 -9.04
CA ALA A 128 -2.69 2.90 -10.06
C ALA A 128 -1.37 2.24 -9.64
N ALA A 129 -0.60 1.78 -10.64
CA ALA A 129 0.75 1.29 -10.39
C ALA A 129 1.59 2.38 -9.69
N GLY A 130 2.42 1.98 -8.73
CA GLY A 130 3.14 2.93 -7.90
C GLY A 130 2.41 3.39 -6.64
N ASN A 131 1.09 3.20 -6.53
CA ASN A 131 0.27 3.61 -5.37
C ASN A 131 -0.30 2.43 -4.56
N LEU A 132 -0.06 1.20 -5.00
CA LEU A 132 -0.65 0.02 -4.39
C LEU A 132 0.38 -0.73 -3.53
N ALA A 133 -0.04 -1.12 -2.33
CA ALA A 133 0.75 -1.97 -1.45
C ALA A 133 -0.11 -3.10 -0.87
N VAL A 134 0.49 -4.28 -0.73
CA VAL A 134 -0.11 -5.41 -0.02
C VAL A 134 0.10 -5.26 1.48
N MET A 135 -0.95 -5.47 2.27
CA MET A 135 -0.92 -5.55 3.73
C MET A 135 -2.08 -6.40 4.26
N SER A 136 -2.15 -6.61 5.57
CA SER A 136 -3.26 -7.35 6.18
C SER A 136 -4.55 -6.54 6.14
N ARG A 137 -5.69 -7.22 6.19
CA ARG A 137 -7.02 -6.59 6.29
C ARG A 137 -7.08 -5.66 7.51
N ARG A 138 -6.51 -6.07 8.65
CA ARG A 138 -6.43 -5.23 9.86
C ARG A 138 -5.70 -3.92 9.61
N ALA A 139 -4.49 -3.97 9.05
CA ALA A 139 -3.71 -2.77 8.78
C ALA A 139 -4.39 -1.84 7.76
N ASN A 140 -4.99 -2.41 6.71
CA ASN A 140 -5.70 -1.63 5.70
C ASN A 140 -6.96 -0.95 6.29
N ALA A 141 -7.73 -1.69 7.08
CA ALA A 141 -8.91 -1.15 7.76
C ALA A 141 -8.56 -0.03 8.74
N ALA A 142 -7.53 -0.23 9.57
CA ALA A 142 -7.06 0.78 10.51
C ALA A 142 -6.51 2.02 9.80
N LYS A 143 -5.68 1.84 8.76
CA LYS A 143 -5.19 2.97 7.96
C LYS A 143 -6.35 3.77 7.40
N GLY A 144 -7.33 3.12 6.76
CA GLY A 144 -8.47 3.79 6.14
C GLY A 144 -8.03 5.02 5.32
N ASP A 145 -8.60 6.17 5.64
CA ASP A 145 -8.27 7.46 5.02
C ASP A 145 -7.14 8.24 5.72
N ALA A 146 -6.49 7.69 6.75
CA ALA A 146 -5.45 8.36 7.54
C ALA A 146 -4.28 8.84 6.67
N SER A 147 -3.94 10.12 6.83
CA SER A 147 -2.78 10.74 6.20
C SER A 147 -1.48 10.39 6.93
N PHE A 148 -0.34 10.79 6.35
CA PHE A 148 0.96 10.73 7.03
C PHE A 148 0.91 11.39 8.42
N HIS A 149 0.35 12.60 8.52
CA HIS A 149 0.29 13.34 9.79
C HIS A 149 -0.69 12.70 10.79
N ASP A 150 -1.80 12.12 10.32
CA ASP A 150 -2.71 11.36 11.21
C ASP A 150 -2.00 10.15 11.81
N ALA A 151 -1.27 9.38 10.99
CA ALA A 151 -0.50 8.23 11.46
C ALA A 151 0.60 8.63 12.47
N ILE A 152 1.28 9.77 12.27
CA ILE A 152 2.22 10.31 13.25
C ILE A 152 1.52 10.70 14.55
N ARG A 153 0.33 11.31 14.48
CA ARG A 153 -0.47 11.64 15.66
C ARG A 153 -0.86 10.37 16.42
N TYR A 154 -1.42 9.37 15.75
CA TYR A 154 -1.83 8.12 16.38
C TYR A 154 -0.67 7.36 17.03
N MET A 155 0.50 7.32 16.39
CA MET A 155 1.72 6.80 17.03
C MET A 155 2.03 7.53 18.35
N ARG A 156 2.01 8.87 18.35
CA ARG A 156 2.33 9.67 19.55
C ARG A 156 1.28 9.51 20.64
N ASP A 157 0.01 9.43 20.27
CA ASP A 157 -1.07 9.18 21.22
C ASP A 157 -0.87 7.80 21.88
N CYS A 158 -0.41 6.81 21.12
CA CYS A 158 -0.04 5.51 21.69
C CYS A 158 1.16 5.60 22.65
N GLU A 159 2.20 6.34 22.29
CA GLU A 159 3.35 6.60 23.19
C GLU A 159 2.93 7.34 24.46
N GLY A 160 1.86 8.14 24.40
CA GLY A 160 1.28 8.89 25.52
C GLY A 160 0.39 8.07 26.46
N GLY A 161 0.19 6.77 26.19
CA GLY A 161 -0.52 5.84 27.09
C GLY A 161 -1.74 5.15 26.48
N VAL A 162 -2.12 5.47 25.24
CA VAL A 162 -3.15 4.70 24.51
C VAL A 162 -2.53 3.39 24.00
N THR A 163 -3.11 2.24 24.30
CA THR A 163 -2.49 0.96 23.89
C THR A 163 -2.59 0.74 22.37
N GLU A 164 -3.76 1.01 21.78
CA GLU A 164 -4.04 0.83 20.36
C GLU A 164 -5.05 1.87 19.87
N ILE A 165 -4.93 2.25 18.60
CA ILE A 165 -5.90 3.10 17.89
C ILE A 165 -6.31 2.34 16.63
N ASP A 166 -7.63 2.15 16.45
CA ASP A 166 -8.21 1.37 15.35
C ASP A 166 -7.63 -0.04 15.20
N GLY A 167 -7.19 -0.65 16.31
CA GLY A 167 -6.61 -2.00 16.36
C GLY A 167 -5.14 -2.10 15.91
N LEU A 168 -4.43 -0.97 15.84
CA LEU A 168 -2.98 -0.92 15.66
C LEU A 168 -2.29 -0.26 16.86
N SER A 169 -1.16 -0.84 17.25
CA SER A 169 -0.25 -0.29 18.26
C SER A 169 0.54 0.92 17.74
N GLY A 170 1.19 1.65 18.65
CA GLY A 170 2.05 2.79 18.28
C GLY A 170 3.18 2.41 17.32
N ALA A 171 3.79 1.24 17.49
CA ALA A 171 4.83 0.73 16.59
C ALA A 171 4.29 0.43 15.18
N GLU A 172 3.05 -0.06 15.08
CA GLU A 172 2.40 -0.31 13.80
C GLU A 172 1.99 0.99 13.12
N TRP A 173 1.48 1.97 13.87
CA TRP A 173 1.21 3.33 13.36
C TRP A 173 2.48 4.03 12.88
N ALA A 174 3.62 3.84 13.55
CA ALA A 174 4.91 4.32 13.06
C ALA A 174 5.26 3.74 11.69
N ARG A 175 4.98 2.45 11.46
CA ARG A 175 5.19 1.79 10.16
C ARG A 175 4.20 2.30 9.11
N VAL A 176 2.95 2.55 9.48
CA VAL A 176 1.96 3.18 8.58
C VAL A 176 2.43 4.57 8.15
N ALA A 177 2.90 5.40 9.09
CA ALA A 177 3.43 6.72 8.79
C ALA A 177 4.59 6.66 7.78
N VAL A 178 5.55 5.75 7.99
CA VAL A 178 6.66 5.56 7.03
C VAL A 178 6.15 5.08 5.67
N LEU A 179 5.24 4.11 5.61
CA LEU A 179 4.67 3.64 4.34
C LEU A 179 3.96 4.78 3.57
N VAL A 180 3.12 5.55 4.25
CA VAL A 180 2.37 6.66 3.66
C VAL A 180 3.30 7.80 3.25
N SER A 181 4.39 8.02 3.99
CA SER A 181 5.38 9.04 3.66
C SER A 181 6.03 8.82 2.30
N PHE A 182 6.15 7.57 1.82
CA PHE A 182 6.74 7.30 0.49
C PHE A 182 5.97 7.96 -0.65
N VAL A 183 4.65 8.10 -0.51
CA VAL A 183 3.78 8.68 -1.53
C VAL A 183 3.18 10.02 -1.10
N THR A 184 3.68 10.56 0.02
CA THR A 184 3.36 11.91 0.49
C THR A 184 4.55 12.81 0.18
N ARG A 185 4.31 13.94 -0.47
CA ARG A 185 5.36 14.95 -0.65
C ARG A 185 5.64 15.60 0.69
N LEU A 186 6.86 15.42 1.19
CA LEU A 186 7.34 16.03 2.42
C LEU A 186 8.43 17.05 2.09
N ASP A 187 8.62 18.02 2.98
CA ASP A 187 9.86 18.80 2.94
C ASP A 187 11.07 17.86 3.15
N HIS A 188 12.20 18.19 2.52
CA HIS A 188 13.41 17.38 2.61
C HIS A 188 13.86 17.21 4.07
N GLN A 189 13.74 18.24 4.91
CA GLN A 189 14.14 18.15 6.32
C GLN A 189 13.20 17.24 7.12
N GLU A 190 11.92 17.23 6.80
CA GLU A 190 10.93 16.34 7.41
C GLU A 190 11.18 14.88 7.00
N ALA A 191 11.37 14.63 5.70
CA ALA A 191 11.70 13.29 5.20
C ALA A 191 13.04 12.76 5.74
N ALA A 192 14.04 13.63 5.90
CA ALA A 192 15.38 13.28 6.35
C ALA A 192 15.43 12.73 7.79
N VAL A 193 14.45 13.05 8.63
CA VAL A 193 14.42 12.61 10.04
C VAL A 193 13.63 11.33 10.27
N LEU A 194 12.93 10.82 9.25
CA LEU A 194 12.11 9.61 9.36
C LEU A 194 12.98 8.35 9.38
N PRO A 195 12.76 7.42 10.33
CA PRO A 195 13.39 6.10 10.29
C PRO A 195 12.75 5.23 9.20
N MET A 196 13.54 4.42 8.50
CA MET A 196 13.06 3.47 7.48
C MET A 196 12.51 2.19 8.16
N LEU A 197 11.38 2.32 8.86
CA LEU A 197 10.77 1.24 9.64
C LEU A 197 10.09 0.18 8.77
N VAL A 198 9.80 0.49 7.51
CA VAL A 198 9.24 -0.44 6.54
C VAL A 198 9.97 -0.22 5.23
N LEU A 199 10.44 -1.27 4.58
CA LEU A 199 10.99 -1.12 3.23
C LEU A 199 9.86 -0.89 2.21
N PRO A 200 10.05 -0.01 1.22
CA PRO A 200 9.07 0.18 0.16
C PRO A 200 8.67 -1.16 -0.47
N SER A 201 7.37 -1.42 -0.55
CA SER A 201 6.85 -2.58 -1.27
C SER A 201 7.32 -2.53 -2.73
N ASN A 202 7.48 -3.71 -3.34
CA ASN A 202 7.89 -3.77 -4.74
C ASN A 202 6.95 -2.91 -5.60
N ARG A 203 7.51 -2.16 -6.55
CA ARG A 203 6.79 -1.22 -7.43
C ARG A 203 6.03 -0.08 -6.74
N LEU A 204 6.11 0.10 -5.42
CA LEU A 204 5.62 1.31 -4.75
C LEU A 204 6.54 2.48 -5.11
N ARG A 205 5.97 3.64 -5.47
CA ARG A 205 6.75 4.85 -5.73
C ARG A 205 7.23 5.46 -4.41
N VAL A 206 8.42 6.04 -4.44
CA VAL A 206 9.01 6.79 -3.32
C VAL A 206 9.32 8.19 -3.82
N PHE A 207 8.53 9.17 -3.39
CA PHE A 207 8.60 10.55 -3.84
C PHE A 207 9.77 11.31 -3.23
N ASN A 208 10.10 11.03 -1.97
CA ASN A 208 11.14 11.77 -1.26
C ASN A 208 12.52 11.15 -1.56
N PRO A 209 13.43 11.82 -2.29
CA PRO A 209 14.69 11.21 -2.72
C PRO A 209 15.57 10.72 -1.57
N ILE A 210 15.50 11.41 -0.42
CA ILE A 210 16.26 11.03 0.77
C ILE A 210 15.76 9.71 1.38
N GLN A 211 14.47 9.41 1.29
CA GLN A 211 13.91 8.11 1.68
C GLN A 211 14.24 7.03 0.63
N ALA A 212 14.26 7.39 -0.65
CA ALA A 212 14.74 6.48 -1.69
C ALA A 212 16.21 6.08 -1.43
N LEU A 213 17.05 7.01 -0.97
CA LEU A 213 18.43 6.73 -0.58
C LEU A 213 18.50 5.79 0.63
N GLN A 214 17.68 5.99 1.67
CA GLN A 214 17.58 5.02 2.78
C GLN A 214 17.23 3.61 2.26
N ALA A 215 16.26 3.50 1.34
CA ALA A 215 15.83 2.23 0.78
C ALA A 215 16.91 1.56 -0.10
N VAL A 216 17.76 2.35 -0.77
CA VAL A 216 18.95 1.84 -1.49
C VAL A 216 19.94 1.28 -0.48
N VAL A 217 20.29 2.02 0.57
CA VAL A 217 21.23 1.53 1.61
C VAL A 217 20.72 0.25 2.26
N CYS A 218 19.44 0.18 2.62
CA CYS A 218 18.84 -1.04 3.16
C CYS A 218 19.01 -2.24 2.22
N ARG A 219 18.81 -2.03 0.91
CA ARG A 219 18.95 -3.08 -0.10
C ARG A 219 20.39 -3.52 -0.33
N LEU A 220 21.36 -2.60 -0.24
CA LEU A 220 22.77 -2.96 -0.28
C LEU A 220 23.13 -3.90 0.88
N VAL A 221 22.61 -3.61 2.08
CA VAL A 221 22.81 -4.49 3.26
C VAL A 221 22.13 -5.84 3.09
N LEU A 222 20.89 -5.87 2.55
CA LEU A 222 20.19 -7.12 2.26
C LEU A 222 20.94 -7.98 1.24
N ALA A 223 21.30 -7.39 0.09
CA ALA A 223 21.99 -8.09 -0.98
C ALA A 223 23.36 -8.62 -0.53
N HIS A 224 24.09 -7.86 0.29
CA HIS A 224 25.35 -8.33 0.85
C HIS A 224 25.18 -9.52 1.80
N ALA A 225 24.18 -9.49 2.67
CA ALA A 225 23.95 -10.59 3.61
C ALA A 225 23.50 -11.90 2.91
N GLU A 226 23.05 -11.81 1.66
CA GLU A 226 22.74 -12.94 0.78
C GLU A 226 23.90 -13.29 -0.17
N SER A 227 24.95 -12.47 -0.24
CA SER A 227 26.07 -12.64 -1.15
C SER A 227 27.17 -13.53 -0.57
N GLU A 228 27.78 -14.36 -1.43
CA GLU A 228 28.98 -15.13 -1.11
C GLU A 228 30.27 -14.29 -1.16
N ARG A 229 30.18 -13.01 -1.55
CA ARG A 229 31.32 -12.07 -1.69
C ARG A 229 31.38 -11.07 -0.53
N PRO A 230 32.25 -11.26 0.48
CA PRO A 230 32.31 -10.40 1.64
C PRO A 230 32.67 -8.94 1.31
N GLU A 231 33.49 -8.71 0.29
CA GLU A 231 33.97 -7.39 -0.14
C GLU A 231 32.92 -6.55 -0.88
N ALA A 232 31.82 -7.17 -1.34
CA ALA A 232 30.82 -6.48 -2.15
C ALA A 232 30.15 -5.31 -1.41
N LEU A 233 29.97 -5.39 -0.08
CA LEU A 233 29.39 -4.27 0.66
C LEU A 233 30.33 -3.07 0.73
N ASP A 234 31.62 -3.33 0.93
CA ASP A 234 32.64 -2.26 1.02
C ASP A 234 32.76 -1.54 -0.34
N GLU A 235 32.73 -2.27 -1.45
CA GLU A 235 32.69 -1.69 -2.80
C GLU A 235 31.48 -0.76 -3.00
N HIS A 236 30.28 -1.18 -2.58
CA HIS A 236 29.07 -0.35 -2.68
C HIS A 236 29.09 0.85 -1.74
N ILE A 237 29.65 0.71 -0.53
CA ILE A 237 29.84 1.82 0.40
C ILE A 237 30.82 2.84 -0.19
N ASP A 238 31.91 2.39 -0.80
CA ASP A 238 32.88 3.27 -1.45
C ASP A 238 32.28 3.97 -2.68
N ALA A 239 31.46 3.28 -3.47
CA ALA A 239 30.69 3.89 -4.55
C ALA A 239 29.74 4.99 -4.03
N LEU A 240 29.00 4.72 -2.94
CA LEU A 240 28.16 5.74 -2.30
C LEU A 240 28.99 6.93 -1.80
N ARG A 241 30.14 6.69 -1.17
CA ARG A 241 31.04 7.74 -0.67
C ARG A 241 31.65 8.58 -1.81
N ALA A 242 31.91 7.98 -2.97
CA ALA A 242 32.40 8.72 -4.13
C ALA A 242 31.36 9.73 -4.64
N LEU A 243 30.07 9.41 -4.52
CA LEU A 243 28.96 10.25 -5.00
C LEU A 243 28.59 11.40 -4.05
N VAL A 244 28.98 11.35 -2.77
CA VAL A 244 28.68 12.45 -1.83
C VAL A 244 29.75 13.56 -1.84
N PRO A 245 29.34 14.83 -1.70
CA PRO A 245 30.26 15.97 -1.73
C PRO A 245 31.07 16.12 -0.45
N GLY A 246 32.37 16.41 -0.58
CA GLY A 246 33.23 16.82 0.52
C GLY A 246 33.71 15.69 1.45
N LYS A 247 34.89 15.88 2.06
CA LYS A 247 35.53 14.86 2.91
C LYS A 247 34.76 14.59 4.22
N ALA A 248 34.12 15.61 4.79
CA ALA A 248 33.36 15.49 6.04
C ALA A 248 32.15 14.57 5.86
N LEU A 249 31.34 14.80 4.82
CA LEU A 249 30.16 13.98 4.56
C LEU A 249 30.52 12.53 4.21
N ARG A 250 31.63 12.31 3.48
CA ARG A 250 32.16 10.94 3.25
C ARG A 250 32.49 10.19 4.52
N LYS A 251 32.98 10.90 5.55
CA LYS A 251 33.25 10.33 6.88
C LYS A 251 31.95 10.04 7.62
N ASP A 252 30.96 10.94 7.51
CA ASP A 252 29.64 10.72 8.12
C ASP A 252 28.89 9.55 7.49
N VAL A 253 28.98 9.37 6.17
CA VAL A 253 28.43 8.20 5.45
C VAL A 253 29.06 6.91 6.00
N LEU A 254 30.40 6.83 6.04
CA LEU A 254 31.09 5.65 6.57
C LEU A 254 30.69 5.36 8.02
N ALA A 255 30.70 6.39 8.87
CA ALA A 255 30.28 6.24 10.27
C ALA A 255 28.83 5.75 10.37
N PHE A 256 27.92 6.25 9.54
CA PHE A 256 26.54 5.78 9.50
C PHE A 256 26.46 4.31 9.05
N THR A 257 27.09 3.93 7.95
CA THR A 257 27.03 2.56 7.41
C THR A 257 27.62 1.55 8.38
N ASP A 258 28.74 1.86 9.03
CA ASP A 258 29.37 1.00 10.03
C ASP A 258 28.43 0.75 11.22
N ALA A 259 27.82 1.81 11.75
CA ALA A 259 26.87 1.70 12.86
C ALA A 259 25.62 0.92 12.46
N TYR A 260 25.13 1.13 11.25
CA TYR A 260 23.94 0.47 10.75
C TYR A 260 24.16 -1.03 10.56
N VAL A 261 25.24 -1.41 9.87
CA VAL A 261 25.61 -2.82 9.64
C VAL A 261 25.90 -3.54 10.96
N ALA A 262 26.63 -2.89 11.87
CA ALA A 262 26.88 -3.45 13.20
C ALA A 262 25.58 -3.68 13.97
N GLN A 263 24.62 -2.74 13.90
CA GLN A 263 23.33 -2.88 14.56
C GLN A 263 22.50 -4.03 13.97
N VAL A 264 22.45 -4.17 12.64
CA VAL A 264 21.75 -5.29 11.97
C VAL A 264 22.34 -6.63 12.41
N ARG A 265 23.68 -6.74 12.44
CA ARG A 265 24.38 -7.95 12.92
C ARG A 265 24.10 -8.23 14.39
N ALA A 266 24.10 -7.20 15.23
CA ALA A 266 23.80 -7.32 16.65
C ALA A 266 22.36 -7.83 16.88
N LEU A 267 21.37 -7.23 16.22
CA LEU A 267 19.97 -7.66 16.30
C LEU A 267 19.81 -9.14 15.93
N ARG A 268 20.37 -9.57 14.79
CA ARG A 268 20.31 -10.98 14.36
C ARG A 268 21.00 -11.94 15.30
N ARG A 269 22.09 -11.52 15.96
CA ARG A 269 22.74 -12.33 16.99
C ARG A 269 21.90 -12.47 18.26
N THR A 270 21.27 -11.38 18.70
CA THR A 270 20.45 -11.38 19.93
C THR A 270 19.05 -11.98 19.72
N GLN A 271 18.55 -11.97 18.49
CA GLN A 271 17.23 -12.46 18.12
C GLN A 271 17.35 -13.38 16.90
N PRO A 272 17.75 -14.66 17.08
CA PRO A 272 18.02 -15.57 15.96
C PRO A 272 16.81 -15.82 15.05
N ALA A 273 15.59 -15.69 15.58
CA ALA A 273 14.34 -15.84 14.82
C ALA A 273 13.99 -14.61 13.97
N LEU A 274 14.68 -13.48 14.15
CA LEU A 274 14.41 -12.25 13.42
C LEU A 274 14.88 -12.40 11.97
N THR A 275 13.95 -12.28 11.02
CA THR A 275 14.32 -12.27 9.60
C THR A 275 15.30 -11.13 9.32
N LEU A 276 16.19 -11.33 8.35
CA LEU A 276 17.16 -10.32 7.95
C LEU A 276 16.47 -9.00 7.56
N ARG A 277 15.32 -9.06 6.86
CA ARG A 277 14.53 -7.89 6.51
C ARG A 277 14.08 -7.09 7.72
N TRP A 278 13.56 -7.75 8.75
CA TRP A 278 13.12 -7.04 9.95
C TRP A 278 14.29 -6.51 10.77
N ALA A 279 15.44 -7.20 10.80
CA ALA A 279 16.65 -6.67 11.42
C ALA A 279 17.14 -5.38 10.75
N VAL A 280 17.07 -5.32 9.42
CA VAL A 280 17.38 -4.13 8.60
C VAL A 280 16.43 -2.98 8.93
N GLU A 281 15.13 -3.24 9.04
CA GLU A 281 14.11 -2.24 9.42
C GLU A 281 14.27 -1.79 10.89
N ASP A 282 14.48 -2.71 11.83
CA ASP A 282 14.53 -2.43 13.27
C ASP A 282 15.81 -1.69 13.67
N ALA A 283 16.91 -1.89 12.94
CA ALA A 283 18.14 -1.12 13.15
C ALA A 283 17.94 0.40 12.98
N TRP A 284 16.93 0.85 12.23
CA TRP A 284 16.58 2.27 12.11
C TRP A 284 15.97 2.87 13.38
N GLN A 285 15.43 2.04 14.28
CA GLN A 285 14.90 2.50 15.57
C GLN A 285 16.03 2.88 16.54
N THR A 286 17.24 2.39 16.31
CA THR A 286 18.39 2.67 17.18
C THR A 286 18.81 4.13 17.08
N ARG A 287 18.78 4.85 18.22
CA ARG A 287 19.13 6.27 18.31
C ARG A 287 20.48 6.62 17.70
N LEU A 288 21.49 5.75 17.86
CA LEU A 288 22.82 5.95 17.25
C LEU A 288 22.75 5.94 15.71
N VAL A 289 22.08 4.94 15.12
CA VAL A 289 21.90 4.83 13.67
C VAL A 289 21.16 6.04 13.14
N LEU A 290 20.02 6.37 13.76
CA LEU A 290 19.19 7.49 13.32
C LEU A 290 19.91 8.84 13.44
N ASN A 291 20.67 9.07 14.52
CA ASN A 291 21.44 10.31 14.67
C ASN A 291 22.58 10.43 13.64
N ARG A 292 23.26 9.31 13.31
CA ARG A 292 24.29 9.31 12.25
C ARG A 292 23.67 9.55 10.88
N TRP A 293 22.54 8.90 10.59
CA TRP A 293 21.76 9.14 9.37
C TRP A 293 21.35 10.62 9.23
N LYS A 294 20.79 11.22 10.29
CA LYS A 294 20.35 12.63 10.26
C LYS A 294 21.48 13.59 9.87
N ARG A 295 22.72 13.31 10.25
CA ARG A 295 23.88 14.13 9.82
C ARG A 295 24.13 14.02 8.32
N VAL A 296 24.09 12.81 7.78
CA VAL A 296 24.21 12.56 6.33
C VAL A 296 23.06 13.22 5.57
N ALA A 297 21.82 12.97 6.01
CA ALA A 297 20.62 13.38 5.30
C ALA A 297 20.44 14.91 5.28
N ARG A 298 20.77 15.60 6.37
CA ARG A 298 20.69 17.07 6.45
C ARG A 298 21.79 17.78 5.67
N ALA A 299 22.93 17.12 5.43
CA ALA A 299 24.02 17.67 4.64
C ALA A 299 23.80 17.53 3.13
N LEU A 300 22.83 16.71 2.72
CA LEU A 300 22.41 16.55 1.33
C LEU A 300 21.18 17.41 1.04
N THR A 301 21.08 17.89 -0.20
CA THR A 301 19.84 18.40 -0.78
C THR A 301 19.02 17.27 -1.41
N ALA A 302 17.74 17.51 -1.69
CA ALA A 302 16.89 16.56 -2.39
C ALA A 302 17.48 16.16 -3.77
N ALA A 303 17.97 17.13 -4.54
CA ALA A 303 18.57 16.89 -5.86
C ALA A 303 19.86 16.05 -5.80
N GLN A 304 20.68 16.24 -4.77
CA GLN A 304 21.86 15.40 -4.55
C GLN A 304 21.46 13.97 -4.17
N ALA A 305 20.49 13.80 -3.29
CA ALA A 305 19.98 12.48 -2.94
C ALA A 305 19.38 11.75 -4.15
N GLU A 306 18.64 12.45 -5.02
CA GLU A 306 18.12 11.92 -6.27
C GLU A 306 19.24 11.47 -7.22
N THR A 307 20.27 12.29 -7.39
CA THR A 307 21.43 11.96 -8.23
C THR A 307 22.12 10.68 -7.73
N ILE A 308 22.34 10.58 -6.41
CA ILE A 308 22.95 9.40 -5.79
C ILE A 308 22.08 8.15 -6.00
N VAL A 309 20.77 8.27 -5.77
CA VAL A 309 19.82 7.16 -5.97
C VAL A 309 19.86 6.68 -7.42
N ASN A 310 19.81 7.58 -8.39
CA ASN A 310 19.83 7.22 -9.81
C ASN A 310 21.15 6.56 -10.24
N ALA A 311 22.27 6.90 -9.59
CA ALA A 311 23.56 6.26 -9.83
C ALA A 311 23.67 4.85 -9.22
N LEU A 312 23.06 4.62 -8.05
CA LEU A 312 23.21 3.36 -7.30
C LEU A 312 22.10 2.35 -7.56
N ALA A 313 20.94 2.79 -8.05
CA ALA A 313 19.77 1.95 -8.07
C ALA A 313 19.70 1.01 -9.29
N GLN A 314 19.93 -0.28 -9.04
CA GLN A 314 19.50 -1.36 -9.94
C GLN A 314 17.99 -1.63 -9.78
N GLY A 315 17.13 -0.66 -10.12
CA GLY A 315 15.66 -0.84 -10.16
C GLY A 315 14.84 0.08 -9.24
N THR A 316 15.46 1.01 -8.53
CA THR A 316 14.77 2.07 -7.74
C THR A 316 15.07 3.43 -8.33
N ARG A 317 14.31 3.81 -9.35
CA ARG A 317 14.49 5.15 -9.93
C ARG A 317 13.68 6.15 -9.13
N SER A 318 14.31 7.25 -8.74
CA SER A 318 13.56 8.45 -8.42
C SER A 318 13.08 9.01 -9.76
N LEU A 319 11.77 9.25 -9.88
CA LEU A 319 11.16 9.79 -11.08
C LEU A 319 10.81 11.26 -10.84
N PRO A 320 10.96 12.14 -11.84
CA PRO A 320 10.46 13.50 -11.76
C PRO A 320 8.95 13.53 -11.43
N ASP A 321 8.53 14.49 -10.64
CA ASP A 321 7.19 14.61 -10.04
C ASP A 321 6.00 14.33 -10.99
N ALA A 322 6.03 14.88 -12.20
CA ALA A 322 4.96 14.72 -13.18
C ALA A 322 4.85 13.27 -13.70
N GLN A 323 5.99 12.60 -13.90
CA GLN A 323 6.04 11.20 -14.32
C GLN A 323 5.77 10.25 -13.14
N ALA A 324 6.19 10.66 -11.93
CA ALA A 324 5.97 9.92 -10.69
C ALA A 324 4.49 9.87 -10.26
N THR A 325 3.60 10.64 -10.88
CA THR A 325 2.15 10.61 -10.58
C THR A 325 1.29 10.38 -11.83
N GLU A 326 1.92 10.05 -12.96
CA GLU A 326 1.21 9.62 -14.16
C GLU A 326 0.36 8.37 -13.86
N GLY A 327 -0.89 8.38 -14.32
CA GLY A 327 -1.89 7.34 -14.06
C GLY A 327 -2.66 7.49 -12.73
N TRP A 328 -2.26 8.39 -11.83
CA TRP A 328 -2.87 8.49 -10.49
C TRP A 328 -4.16 9.32 -10.45
N ALA A 329 -4.49 10.02 -11.54
CA ALA A 329 -5.68 10.87 -11.67
C ALA A 329 -5.84 11.90 -10.52
N LEU A 330 -4.73 12.51 -10.10
CA LEU A 330 -4.71 13.46 -8.97
C LEU A 330 -5.61 14.69 -9.19
N ALA A 331 -5.80 15.12 -10.44
CA ALA A 331 -6.68 16.24 -10.78
C ALA A 331 -8.14 16.02 -10.34
N THR A 332 -8.59 14.77 -10.26
CA THR A 332 -9.93 14.40 -9.77
C THR A 332 -9.88 13.72 -8.41
N ARG A 333 -8.75 13.79 -7.71
CA ARG A 333 -8.47 12.99 -6.50
C ARG A 333 -8.75 11.50 -6.72
N GLY A 334 -8.40 10.98 -7.89
CA GLY A 334 -8.64 9.57 -8.25
C GLY A 334 -10.11 9.22 -8.45
N LEU A 335 -11.01 10.19 -8.64
CA LEU A 335 -12.44 9.96 -8.89
C LEU A 335 -12.75 9.96 -10.40
N LEU A 336 -13.72 9.15 -10.80
CA LEU A 336 -14.32 9.21 -12.13
C LEU A 336 -15.17 10.50 -12.26
N SER A 337 -15.19 11.11 -13.46
CA SER A 337 -15.95 12.35 -13.70
C SER A 337 -16.66 12.32 -15.07
N PRO A 338 -17.95 12.00 -15.17
CA PRO A 338 -18.89 11.93 -14.06
C PRO A 338 -18.68 10.68 -13.20
N ARG A 339 -18.98 10.81 -11.91
CA ARG A 339 -18.96 9.68 -10.99
C ARG A 339 -20.11 8.74 -11.39
N PRO A 340 -19.85 7.46 -11.69
CA PRO A 340 -20.92 6.53 -11.98
C PRO A 340 -21.73 6.30 -10.69
N VAL A 341 -23.06 6.32 -10.81
CA VAL A 341 -23.98 6.11 -9.69
C VAL A 341 -24.54 4.69 -9.81
N PRO A 342 -24.31 3.80 -8.84
CA PRO A 342 -24.94 2.48 -8.87
C PRO A 342 -26.45 2.65 -8.80
N ARG A 343 -27.20 1.75 -9.47
CA ARG A 343 -28.63 1.66 -9.19
C ARG A 343 -28.80 1.34 -7.72
N ARG A 344 -29.60 2.14 -7.01
CA ARG A 344 -30.07 1.74 -5.69
C ARG A 344 -30.85 0.45 -5.88
N LEU A 345 -30.35 -0.63 -5.29
CA LEU A 345 -31.21 -1.77 -5.05
C LEU A 345 -32.35 -1.26 -4.16
N PRO A 346 -33.62 -1.60 -4.46
CA PRO A 346 -34.65 -1.43 -3.45
C PRO A 346 -34.14 -2.12 -2.20
N ASP A 347 -34.23 -1.45 -1.04
CA ASP A 347 -33.96 -2.11 0.23
C ASP A 347 -34.67 -3.45 0.20
N PRO A 348 -33.98 -4.58 0.50
CA PRO A 348 -34.69 -5.83 0.64
C PRO A 348 -35.75 -5.53 1.69
N LYS A 349 -37.02 -5.49 1.25
CA LYS A 349 -38.14 -5.25 2.15
C LYS A 349 -37.93 -6.26 3.26
N VAL A 350 -37.59 -5.73 4.43
CA VAL A 350 -37.57 -6.46 5.66
C VAL A 350 -39.03 -6.85 5.88
N CYS A 351 -39.46 -7.95 5.25
CA CYS A 351 -40.56 -8.75 5.73
C CYS A 351 -40.04 -9.40 7.01
N LEU A 352 -39.95 -8.62 8.08
CA LEU A 352 -40.10 -9.16 9.41
C LEU A 352 -41.60 -9.40 9.57
N PRO A 353 -42.06 -10.65 9.80
CA PRO A 353 -43.24 -10.82 10.60
C PRO A 353 -42.97 -10.10 11.91
N ALA A 354 -43.83 -9.14 12.23
CA ALA A 354 -43.96 -8.67 13.61
C ALA A 354 -44.19 -9.88 14.50
N ASP A 355 -43.65 -9.78 15.72
CA ASP A 355 -43.93 -10.67 16.84
C ASP A 355 -43.19 -12.01 16.80
N HIS A 356 -42.04 -12.03 17.47
CA HIS A 356 -41.83 -12.82 18.68
C HIS A 356 -40.35 -12.68 19.08
N TRP A 357 -40.05 -12.85 20.38
CA TRP A 357 -38.72 -12.87 21.02
C TRP A 357 -38.19 -11.52 21.54
N LEU A 358 -38.81 -11.03 22.62
CA LEU A 358 -38.12 -10.66 23.87
C LEU A 358 -39.17 -10.25 24.91
N THR A 359 -39.49 -11.15 25.84
CA THR A 359 -39.44 -10.94 27.30
C THR A 359 -40.10 -12.12 28.02
N ALA A 360 -39.31 -13.16 28.28
CA ALA A 360 -39.49 -13.97 29.47
C ALA A 360 -38.60 -13.38 30.55
N ARG A 361 -39.20 -13.09 31.72
CA ARG A 361 -38.62 -12.52 32.96
C ARG A 361 -38.26 -11.03 32.92
N GLN A 362 -39.23 -10.19 33.31
CA GLN A 362 -39.10 -9.26 34.44
C GLN A 362 -40.45 -8.58 34.70
N ALA A 363 -40.83 -8.47 35.98
CA ALA A 363 -42.03 -7.82 36.52
C ALA A 363 -43.34 -8.65 36.62
N GLU A 364 -43.27 -9.82 37.28
CA GLU A 364 -44.23 -10.06 38.37
C GLU A 364 -43.65 -9.36 39.61
N LEU A 365 -44.18 -8.17 39.91
CA LEU A 365 -44.19 -7.53 41.22
C LEU A 365 -44.96 -6.22 41.04
N PHE A 366 -46.02 -6.07 41.83
CA PHE A 366 -46.98 -4.94 41.93
C PHE A 366 -48.23 -4.97 41.04
N ALA A 367 -49.25 -5.75 41.47
CA ALA A 367 -50.54 -5.19 41.92
C ALA A 367 -51.47 -6.25 42.56
N VAL A 368 -51.61 -6.16 43.90
CA VAL A 368 -52.86 -6.27 44.68
C VAL A 368 -53.61 -7.63 44.70
N ARG A 369 -53.26 -8.49 45.67
CA ARG A 369 -54.02 -8.67 46.93
C ARG A 369 -53.19 -9.42 47.96
#